data_AF-A0A661ZPU3-F1
#
_entry.id   AF-A0A661ZPU3-F1
#
_cell.length_a   1.000
_cell.length_b   1.000
_cell.length_c   1.000
_cell.angle_alpha   90.00
_cell.angle_beta   90.00
_cell.angle_gamma   90.00
#
_symmetry.space_group_name_H-M   'P 1'
#
loop_
_entity.id
_entity.type
_entity.pdbx_description
1 polymer ?
#
loop_
_entity_poly.entity_id
_entity_poly.type
_entity_poly.pdbx_seq_one_letter_code
_entity_poly.pdbx_strand_id
1 'polypeptide(L)'
;MSVNEKFINTVFKGMVDYKPRLAAFLDEDDDDFDIRELSNNITKAYPWPIGIELRRLLSGNMERLDRGRLDQILKTIERSMQFLSFVMVTQLLEESINNKVELPKNFKKEFGRRFGTLSMGNFTWMIRAIHKIFQENKISPFMQEMQNKLNSNFFGKLDFWAPERNEIGHYLINLTEEEIEVRCSEYMEKLKVILSDLAFLIKYPLITITEVQLIKHKRKQEHFNHNMLLLNSSSSSFLGKIQDFKNFTDTHSVLLVKSLKNAPDQFLNLSPLIIDTHFEKMESREKLTKLKKDVYLYSKWDRNSQRLHYVGTEAVEKTDMRLVSFYDQLVKEFEEIMNVFSTEEKVYA
;
A
#
# COMPACT_ATOMS: atom_id res chain seq x y z
N MET A 1 28.67 -12.53 -2.68
CA MET A 1 27.47 -11.68 -2.52
C MET A 1 26.33 -12.51 -1.95
N SER A 2 25.87 -12.19 -0.74
CA SER A 2 24.77 -12.89 -0.06
C SER A 2 23.43 -12.73 -0.81
N VAL A 3 22.43 -13.56 -0.48
CA VAL A 3 21.07 -13.45 -1.06
C VAL A 3 20.48 -12.04 -0.82
N ASN A 4 20.72 -11.48 0.38
CA ASN A 4 20.28 -10.12 0.74
C ASN A 4 20.99 -9.05 -0.09
N GLU A 5 22.32 -9.14 -0.25
CA GLU A 5 23.07 -8.17 -1.05
C GLU A 5 22.63 -8.15 -2.52
N LYS A 6 22.43 -9.33 -3.13
CA LYS A 6 21.92 -9.44 -4.51
C LYS A 6 20.53 -8.83 -4.64
N PHE A 7 19.66 -9.09 -3.66
CA PHE A 7 18.32 -8.51 -3.59
C PHE A 7 18.38 -6.99 -3.50
N ILE A 8 19.13 -6.45 -2.53
CA ILE A 8 19.28 -5.02 -2.27
C ILE A 8 19.83 -4.32 -3.53
N ASN A 9 20.92 -4.83 -4.10
CA ASN A 9 21.55 -4.22 -5.27
C ASN A 9 20.58 -4.17 -6.46
N THR A 10 19.86 -5.26 -6.74
CA THR A 10 18.94 -5.32 -7.89
C THR A 10 17.75 -4.38 -7.71
N VAL A 11 17.11 -4.40 -6.53
CA VAL A 11 15.96 -3.52 -6.24
C VAL A 11 16.40 -2.05 -6.26
N PHE A 12 17.56 -1.74 -5.68
CA PHE A 12 18.10 -0.38 -5.68
C PHE A 12 18.42 0.11 -7.10
N LYS A 13 19.05 -0.71 -7.94
CA LYS A 13 19.27 -0.39 -9.35
C LYS A 13 17.96 -0.11 -10.08
N GLY A 14 16.92 -0.90 -9.85
CA GLY A 14 15.58 -0.61 -10.38
C GLY A 14 14.99 0.72 -9.89
N MET A 15 15.32 1.15 -8.67
CA MET A 15 14.91 2.46 -8.15
C MET A 15 15.62 3.63 -8.83
N VAL A 16 16.87 3.45 -9.28
CA VAL A 16 17.65 4.49 -9.98
C VAL A 16 16.96 4.93 -11.28
N ASP A 17 16.35 3.99 -12.01
CA ASP A 17 15.59 4.29 -13.25
C ASP A 17 14.48 5.33 -13.02
N TYR A 18 13.90 5.34 -11.82
CA TYR A 18 12.77 6.20 -11.47
C TYR A 18 13.17 7.43 -10.65
N LYS A 19 14.33 7.37 -9.99
CA LYS A 19 14.89 8.47 -9.22
C LYS A 19 16.42 8.53 -9.45
N PRO A 20 16.88 9.12 -10.57
CA PRO A 20 18.29 9.09 -10.97
C PRO A 20 19.28 9.64 -9.93
N ARG A 21 18.83 10.53 -9.04
CA ARG A 21 19.65 11.03 -7.92
C ARG A 21 20.13 9.93 -6.98
N LEU A 22 19.49 8.76 -6.99
CA LEU A 22 19.94 7.60 -6.22
C LEU A 22 21.20 6.94 -6.80
N ALA A 23 21.56 7.21 -8.06
CA ALA A 23 22.78 6.68 -8.67
C ALA A 23 24.04 7.12 -7.90
N ALA A 24 24.00 8.26 -7.20
CA ALA A 24 25.09 8.76 -6.37
C ALA A 24 25.45 7.83 -5.19
N PHE A 25 24.61 6.83 -4.86
CA PHE A 25 24.91 5.82 -3.84
C PHE A 25 25.49 4.53 -4.43
N LEU A 26 25.67 4.44 -5.75
CA LEU A 26 26.18 3.26 -6.45
C LEU A 26 27.62 3.42 -6.96
N ASP A 27 28.40 4.37 -6.39
CA ASP A 27 29.77 4.80 -6.79
C ASP A 27 30.44 4.01 -7.93
N GLU A 28 30.84 4.72 -8.99
CA GLU A 28 31.23 4.12 -10.27
C GLU A 28 32.59 3.39 -10.28
N ASP A 29 33.40 3.47 -9.21
CA ASP A 29 34.83 3.07 -9.27
C ASP A 29 35.34 2.08 -8.19
N ASP A 30 34.55 1.73 -7.17
CA ASP A 30 34.92 0.68 -6.19
C ASP A 30 33.71 -0.20 -5.86
N ASP A 31 33.87 -1.52 -5.90
CA ASP A 31 32.84 -2.53 -5.54
C ASP A 31 32.39 -2.48 -4.05
N ASP A 32 32.74 -1.42 -3.31
CA ASP A 32 32.57 -1.22 -1.87
C ASP A 32 31.39 -0.25 -1.54
N PHE A 33 30.24 -0.44 -2.17
CA PHE A 33 29.02 0.29 -1.79
C PHE A 33 28.45 -0.23 -0.45
N ASP A 34 28.07 0.69 0.45
CA ASP A 34 27.48 0.31 1.75
C ASP A 34 26.06 -0.27 1.57
N ILE A 35 25.98 -1.60 1.60
CA ILE A 35 24.73 -2.37 1.52
C ILE A 35 23.71 -1.91 2.58
N ARG A 36 24.15 -1.47 3.75
CA ARG A 36 23.26 -0.97 4.80
C ARG A 36 22.66 0.37 4.41
N GLU A 37 23.44 1.24 3.79
CA GLU A 37 22.95 2.51 3.24
C GLU A 37 21.94 2.27 2.11
N LEU A 38 22.24 1.36 1.18
CA LEU A 38 21.30 1.00 0.11
C LEU A 38 20.00 0.42 0.68
N SER A 39 20.09 -0.52 1.63
CA SER A 39 18.93 -1.10 2.32
C SER A 39 18.08 -0.05 3.03
N ASN A 40 18.72 0.89 3.73
CA ASN A 40 18.04 2.02 4.36
C ASN A 40 17.34 2.90 3.34
N ASN A 41 17.96 3.18 2.19
CA ASN A 41 17.32 3.98 1.15
C ASN A 41 16.14 3.26 0.50
N ILE A 42 16.23 1.93 0.26
CA ILE A 42 15.11 1.11 -0.24
C ILE A 42 13.91 1.25 0.70
N THR A 43 14.11 0.91 1.97
CA THR A 43 13.01 0.87 2.95
C THR A 43 12.32 2.23 3.08
N LYS A 44 13.11 3.32 3.10
CA LYS A 44 12.62 4.71 3.22
C LYS A 44 11.94 5.25 1.96
N ALA A 45 12.23 4.69 0.79
CA ALA A 45 11.73 5.21 -0.48
C ALA A 45 10.38 4.62 -0.88
N TYR A 46 10.14 3.34 -0.57
CA TYR A 46 8.85 2.71 -0.84
C TYR A 46 7.74 3.28 0.08
N PRO A 47 6.47 3.25 -0.37
CA PRO A 47 5.33 3.60 0.47
C PRO A 47 5.34 2.82 1.79
N TRP A 48 4.96 3.46 2.89
CA TRP A 48 5.07 2.90 4.25
C TRP A 48 4.68 1.40 4.37
N PRO A 49 3.51 0.94 3.88
CA PRO A 49 3.13 -0.47 4.00
C PRO A 49 4.15 -1.46 3.44
N ILE A 50 4.84 -1.08 2.35
CA ILE A 50 5.85 -1.91 1.70
C ILE A 50 7.21 -1.71 2.40
N GLY A 51 7.59 -0.46 2.68
CA GLY A 51 8.86 -0.12 3.31
C GLY A 51 9.07 -0.80 4.66
N ILE A 52 8.01 -0.94 5.47
CA ILE A 52 8.06 -1.62 6.77
C ILE A 52 8.34 -3.12 6.64
N GLU A 53 7.70 -3.81 5.69
CA GLU A 53 7.94 -5.24 5.47
C GLU A 53 9.33 -5.49 4.88
N LEU A 54 9.82 -4.60 4.01
CA LEU A 54 11.20 -4.63 3.54
C LEU A 54 12.20 -4.41 4.68
N ARG A 55 11.93 -3.47 5.58
CA ARG A 55 12.80 -3.20 6.74
C ARG A 55 12.89 -4.41 7.67
N ARG A 56 11.81 -5.16 7.84
CA ARG A 56 11.82 -6.42 8.59
C ARG A 56 12.61 -7.49 7.85
N LEU A 57 12.31 -7.70 6.56
CA LEU A 57 12.95 -8.72 5.72
C LEU A 57 14.47 -8.55 5.61
N LEU A 58 14.94 -7.29 5.58
CA LEU A 58 16.35 -6.93 5.46
C LEU A 58 17.04 -6.69 6.82
N SER A 59 16.36 -6.96 7.93
CA SER A 59 16.96 -6.87 9.26
C SER A 59 17.91 -8.04 9.53
N GLY A 60 18.92 -7.84 10.38
CA GLY A 60 19.89 -8.90 10.72
C GLY A 60 19.25 -10.16 11.32
N ASN A 61 18.09 -10.02 11.98
CA ASN A 61 17.35 -11.16 12.53
C ASN A 61 16.73 -12.07 11.46
N MET A 62 16.66 -11.61 10.22
CA MET A 62 16.11 -12.36 9.09
C MET A 62 17.21 -12.95 8.21
N GLU A 63 18.48 -12.95 8.60
CA GLU A 63 19.56 -13.55 7.79
C GLU A 63 19.45 -15.08 7.67
N ARG A 64 18.88 -15.74 8.68
CA ARG A 64 18.68 -17.19 8.69
C ARG A 64 17.58 -17.58 7.72
N LEU A 65 17.83 -18.63 6.94
CA LEU A 65 16.89 -19.17 5.95
C LEU A 65 15.85 -20.09 6.61
N ASP A 66 15.13 -19.55 7.60
CA ASP A 66 14.17 -20.30 8.40
C ASP A 66 12.71 -19.99 8.02
N ARG A 67 11.78 -20.61 8.74
CA ARG A 67 10.34 -20.42 8.53
C ARG A 67 9.92 -18.96 8.72
N GLY A 68 10.54 -18.25 9.67
CA GLY A 68 10.23 -16.85 9.94
C GLY A 68 10.59 -15.97 8.75
N ARG A 69 11.75 -16.21 8.11
CA ARG A 69 12.14 -15.52 6.88
C ARG A 69 11.19 -15.83 5.73
N LEU A 70 10.80 -17.11 5.55
CA LEU A 70 9.84 -17.51 4.52
C LEU A 70 8.49 -16.78 4.67
N ASP A 71 7.95 -16.75 5.89
CA ASP A 71 6.70 -16.05 6.20
C ASP A 71 6.83 -14.53 5.96
N GLN A 72 7.99 -13.93 6.27
CA GLN A 72 8.25 -12.51 6.01
C GLN A 72 8.36 -12.19 4.50
N ILE A 73 8.93 -13.09 3.68
CA ILE A 73 8.95 -12.96 2.22
C ILE A 73 7.52 -12.93 1.68
N LEU A 74 6.70 -13.91 2.09
CA LEU A 74 5.29 -14.00 1.70
C LEU A 74 4.49 -12.77 2.14
N LYS A 75 4.72 -12.29 3.37
CA LYS A 75 4.09 -11.08 3.88
C LYS A 75 4.49 -9.84 3.08
N THR A 76 5.75 -9.75 2.65
CA THR A 76 6.26 -8.62 1.86
C THR A 76 5.58 -8.55 0.48
N ILE A 77 5.47 -9.68 -0.23
CA ILE A 77 4.76 -9.71 -1.52
C ILE A 77 3.25 -9.48 -1.34
N GLU A 78 2.63 -10.11 -0.34
CA GLU A 78 1.21 -9.97 -0.06
C GLU A 78 0.85 -8.50 0.23
N ARG A 79 1.66 -7.82 1.06
CA ARG A 79 1.46 -6.40 1.37
C ARG A 79 1.68 -5.50 0.16
N SER A 80 2.65 -5.84 -0.69
CA SER A 80 2.91 -5.10 -1.93
C SER A 80 1.73 -5.20 -2.90
N MET A 81 1.15 -6.40 -3.04
CA MET A 81 -0.03 -6.61 -3.89
C MET A 81 -1.29 -6.00 -3.30
N GLN A 82 -1.47 -6.07 -1.98
CA GLN A 82 -2.57 -5.39 -1.30
C GLN A 82 -2.52 -3.88 -1.56
N PHE A 83 -1.37 -3.24 -1.34
CA PHE A 83 -1.18 -1.81 -1.59
C PHE A 83 -1.49 -1.45 -3.05
N LEU A 84 -0.88 -2.16 -4.01
CA LEU A 84 -1.12 -1.91 -5.44
C LEU A 84 -2.59 -2.09 -5.81
N SER A 85 -3.24 -3.14 -5.29
CA SER A 85 -4.66 -3.38 -5.54
C SER A 85 -5.54 -2.25 -4.99
N PHE A 86 -5.22 -1.71 -3.81
CA PHE A 86 -5.97 -0.60 -3.22
C PHE A 86 -5.82 0.68 -4.03
N VAL A 87 -4.61 0.99 -4.50
CA VAL A 87 -4.40 2.13 -5.41
C VAL A 87 -5.25 1.99 -6.67
N MET A 88 -5.30 0.80 -7.26
CA MET A 88 -6.10 0.54 -8.46
C MET A 88 -7.61 0.58 -8.20
N VAL A 89 -8.07 0.07 -7.06
CA VAL A 89 -9.49 0.13 -6.64
C VAL A 89 -9.91 1.57 -6.45
N THR A 90 -9.13 2.37 -5.71
CA THR A 90 -9.39 3.80 -5.53
C THR A 90 -9.44 4.54 -6.87
N GLN A 91 -8.45 4.32 -7.75
CA GLN A 91 -8.48 5.00 -9.05
C GLN A 91 -9.73 4.59 -9.84
N LEU A 92 -10.08 3.31 -9.88
CA LEU A 92 -11.28 2.87 -10.59
C LEU A 92 -12.55 3.50 -9.99
N LEU A 93 -12.59 3.78 -8.69
CA LEU A 93 -13.73 4.40 -8.03
C LEU A 93 -13.91 5.82 -8.55
N GLU A 94 -12.84 6.61 -8.54
CA GLU A 94 -12.82 7.98 -9.08
C GLU A 94 -13.27 8.02 -10.53
N GLU A 95 -12.78 7.09 -11.35
CA GLU A 95 -13.16 6.99 -12.76
C GLU A 95 -14.62 6.58 -12.95
N SER A 96 -15.14 5.74 -12.06
CA SER A 96 -16.55 5.31 -12.09
C SER A 96 -17.50 6.45 -11.67
N ILE A 97 -17.11 7.25 -10.68
CA ILE A 97 -17.92 8.36 -10.16
C ILE A 97 -17.84 9.58 -11.08
N ASN A 98 -16.62 10.02 -11.42
CA ASN A 98 -16.41 11.28 -12.14
C ASN A 98 -16.57 11.13 -13.65
N ASN A 99 -16.08 10.01 -14.21
CA ASN A 99 -16.05 9.78 -15.66
C ASN A 99 -17.08 8.75 -16.13
N LYS A 100 -17.93 8.24 -15.22
CA LYS A 100 -19.03 7.31 -15.50
C LYS A 100 -18.59 6.07 -16.27
N VAL A 101 -17.42 5.54 -15.95
CA VAL A 101 -16.90 4.33 -16.56
C VAL A 101 -17.86 3.16 -16.35
N GLU A 102 -18.25 2.51 -17.44
CA GLU A 102 -19.10 1.33 -17.38
C GLU A 102 -18.31 0.11 -16.92
N LEU A 103 -18.73 -0.46 -15.79
CA LEU A 103 -18.08 -1.64 -15.23
C LEU A 103 -18.73 -2.93 -15.73
N PRO A 104 -17.94 -3.92 -16.17
CA PRO A 104 -18.47 -5.21 -16.60
C PRO A 104 -19.32 -5.88 -15.52
N LYS A 105 -20.48 -6.43 -15.89
CA LYS A 105 -21.39 -7.13 -14.94
C LYS A 105 -20.69 -8.25 -14.16
N ASN A 106 -19.82 -9.00 -14.83
CA ASN A 106 -19.04 -10.07 -14.19
C ASN A 106 -18.03 -9.53 -13.16
N PHE A 107 -17.44 -8.35 -13.40
CA PHE A 107 -16.59 -7.70 -12.41
C PHE A 107 -17.40 -7.36 -11.17
N LYS A 108 -18.56 -6.69 -11.35
CA LYS A 108 -19.39 -6.30 -10.21
C LYS A 108 -19.91 -7.47 -9.38
N LYS A 109 -20.29 -8.56 -10.05
CA LYS A 109 -20.76 -9.80 -9.40
C LYS A 109 -19.67 -10.45 -8.53
N GLU A 110 -18.42 -10.44 -8.99
CA GLU A 110 -17.31 -11.06 -8.27
C GLU A 110 -16.68 -10.14 -7.23
N PHE A 111 -16.74 -8.82 -7.43
CA PHE A 111 -16.04 -7.84 -6.60
C PHE A 111 -16.46 -7.95 -5.13
N GLY A 112 -17.76 -7.89 -4.82
CA GLY A 112 -18.23 -7.91 -3.43
C GLY A 112 -17.76 -9.13 -2.64
N ARG A 113 -17.79 -10.32 -3.28
CA ARG A 113 -17.31 -11.57 -2.68
C ARG A 113 -15.79 -11.57 -2.48
N ARG A 114 -15.02 -11.13 -3.48
CA ARG A 114 -13.55 -11.15 -3.45
C ARG A 114 -12.97 -10.06 -2.55
N PHE A 115 -13.59 -8.89 -2.51
CA PHE A 115 -13.21 -7.77 -1.67
C PHE A 115 -13.61 -7.96 -0.20
N GLY A 116 -14.66 -8.75 0.06
CA GLY A 116 -15.05 -9.15 1.41
C GLY A 116 -14.09 -10.14 2.09
N THR A 117 -13.30 -10.90 1.31
CA THR A 117 -12.34 -11.88 1.82
C THR A 117 -10.98 -11.64 1.16
N LEU A 118 -10.20 -10.71 1.70
CA LEU A 118 -8.90 -10.38 1.12
C LEU A 118 -7.90 -11.54 1.26
N SER A 119 -7.20 -11.82 0.16
CA SER A 119 -6.17 -12.84 0.06
C SER A 119 -5.25 -12.53 -1.11
N MET A 120 -4.07 -13.15 -1.15
CA MET A 120 -3.12 -13.01 -2.26
C MET A 120 -3.77 -13.24 -3.63
N GLY A 121 -4.60 -14.28 -3.76
CA GLY A 121 -5.33 -14.56 -4.99
C GLY A 121 -6.34 -13.47 -5.37
N ASN A 122 -7.01 -12.88 -4.38
CA ASN A 122 -7.97 -11.79 -4.63
C ASN A 122 -7.28 -10.47 -4.96
N PHE A 123 -6.11 -10.17 -4.39
CA PHE A 123 -5.30 -9.02 -4.81
C PHE A 123 -4.85 -9.15 -6.27
N THR A 124 -4.29 -10.31 -6.65
CA THR A 124 -3.88 -10.57 -8.04
C THR A 124 -5.07 -10.48 -9.01
N TRP A 125 -6.24 -11.01 -8.61
CA TRP A 125 -7.46 -10.88 -9.41
C TRP A 125 -7.86 -9.41 -9.60
N MET A 126 -7.88 -8.60 -8.54
CA MET A 126 -8.24 -7.18 -8.63
C MET A 126 -7.29 -6.43 -9.55
N ILE A 127 -5.98 -6.60 -9.38
CA ILE A 127 -4.97 -5.94 -10.21
C ILE A 127 -5.21 -6.27 -11.70
N ARG A 128 -5.41 -7.54 -12.04
CA ARG A 128 -5.66 -7.97 -13.43
C ARG A 128 -7.00 -7.45 -13.98
N ALA A 129 -8.07 -7.58 -13.20
CA ALA A 129 -9.41 -7.21 -13.63
C ALA A 129 -9.52 -5.70 -13.84
N ILE A 130 -8.98 -4.90 -12.92
CA ILE A 130 -8.99 -3.43 -13.03
C ILE A 130 -8.06 -2.98 -14.15
N HIS A 131 -6.89 -3.59 -14.31
CA HIS A 131 -6.01 -3.28 -15.45
C HIS A 131 -6.73 -3.51 -16.79
N LYS A 132 -7.46 -4.61 -16.94
CA LYS A 132 -8.25 -4.88 -18.14
C LYS A 132 -9.32 -3.82 -18.37
N ILE A 133 -10.05 -3.41 -17.31
CA ILE A 133 -11.04 -2.32 -17.39
C ILE A 133 -10.38 -1.01 -17.85
N PHE A 134 -9.17 -0.69 -17.34
CA PHE A 134 -8.43 0.49 -17.78
C PHE A 134 -8.07 0.43 -19.27
N GLN A 135 -7.62 -0.72 -19.77
CA GLN A 135 -7.31 -0.89 -21.19
C GLN A 135 -8.56 -0.74 -22.08
N GLU A 136 -9.66 -1.42 -21.72
CA GLU A 136 -10.92 -1.40 -22.47
C GLU A 136 -11.53 0.00 -22.54
N ASN A 137 -11.41 0.78 -21.45
CA ASN A 137 -11.93 2.15 -21.36
C ASN A 137 -10.89 3.23 -21.67
N LYS A 138 -9.67 2.86 -22.09
CA LYS A 138 -8.55 3.78 -22.38
C LYS A 138 -8.22 4.73 -21.21
N ILE A 139 -8.38 4.26 -19.98
CA ILE A 139 -8.07 5.00 -18.77
C ILE A 139 -6.56 5.00 -18.56
N SER A 140 -5.97 6.19 -18.42
CA SER A 140 -4.56 6.31 -18.08
C SER A 140 -4.35 6.03 -16.59
N PRO A 141 -3.48 5.08 -16.19
CA PRO A 141 -3.23 4.82 -14.79
C PRO A 141 -2.63 6.03 -14.07
N PHE A 142 -3.06 6.30 -12.83
CA PHE A 142 -2.52 7.38 -12.02
C PHE A 142 -1.01 7.24 -11.87
N MET A 143 -0.52 6.03 -11.63
CA MET A 143 0.92 5.74 -11.75
C MET A 143 1.21 5.30 -13.18
N GLN A 144 1.70 6.22 -14.02
CA GLN A 144 1.78 6.05 -15.48
C GLN A 144 2.62 4.82 -15.88
N GLU A 145 3.63 4.50 -15.09
CA GLU A 145 4.51 3.35 -15.30
C GLU A 145 3.76 2.02 -15.29
N MET A 146 2.60 1.94 -14.61
CA MET A 146 1.75 0.76 -14.61
C MET A 146 1.32 0.34 -16.02
N GLN A 147 1.16 1.30 -16.94
CA GLN A 147 0.73 1.01 -18.32
C GLN A 147 1.70 0.06 -19.03
N ASN A 148 2.99 0.19 -18.76
CA ASN A 148 4.04 -0.60 -19.39
C ASN A 148 4.48 -1.79 -18.52
N LYS A 149 4.43 -1.63 -17.18
CA LYS A 149 4.90 -2.64 -16.23
C LYS A 149 3.86 -3.73 -15.95
N LEU A 150 2.57 -3.40 -15.88
CA LEU A 150 1.51 -4.40 -15.63
C LEU A 150 1.09 -5.08 -16.94
N ASN A 151 1.95 -5.95 -17.44
CA ASN A 151 1.74 -6.70 -18.68
C ASN A 151 1.65 -8.21 -18.42
N SER A 152 1.48 -9.01 -19.48
CA SER A 152 1.39 -10.48 -19.38
C SER A 152 2.57 -11.12 -18.65
N ASN A 153 3.79 -10.58 -18.79
CA ASN A 153 4.97 -11.06 -18.08
C ASN A 153 4.87 -10.77 -16.58
N PHE A 154 4.50 -9.55 -16.18
CA PHE A 154 4.27 -9.22 -14.77
C PHE A 154 3.18 -10.10 -14.15
N PHE A 155 2.09 -10.28 -14.88
CA PHE A 155 1.00 -11.16 -14.47
C PHE A 155 1.47 -12.60 -14.30
N GLY A 156 2.22 -13.16 -15.25
CA GLY A 156 2.81 -14.49 -15.11
C GLY A 156 3.69 -14.66 -13.87
N LYS A 157 4.44 -13.62 -13.47
CA LYS A 157 5.21 -13.61 -12.21
C LYS A 157 4.31 -13.66 -10.96
N LEU A 158 3.09 -13.10 -11.03
CA LEU A 158 2.13 -13.13 -9.93
C LEU A 158 1.44 -14.48 -9.74
N ASP A 159 1.28 -15.27 -10.81
CA ASP A 159 0.57 -16.56 -10.77
C ASP A 159 1.24 -17.58 -9.85
N PHE A 160 2.55 -17.43 -9.63
CA PHE A 160 3.31 -18.23 -8.69
C PHE A 160 2.81 -18.07 -7.24
N TRP A 161 2.52 -16.85 -6.78
CA TRP A 161 2.45 -16.59 -5.35
C TRP A 161 1.17 -17.04 -4.65
N ALA A 162 0.04 -17.04 -5.34
CA ALA A 162 -1.23 -17.41 -4.71
C ALA A 162 -1.27 -18.90 -4.31
N PRO A 163 -0.87 -19.85 -5.18
CA PRO A 163 -0.69 -21.25 -4.79
C PRO A 163 0.29 -21.43 -3.62
N GLU A 164 1.48 -20.84 -3.69
CA GLU A 164 2.50 -21.00 -2.64
C GLU A 164 2.01 -20.45 -1.29
N ARG A 165 1.32 -19.30 -1.29
CA ARG A 165 0.76 -18.72 -0.07
C ARG A 165 -0.29 -19.63 0.56
N ASN A 166 -1.14 -20.25 -0.25
CA ASN A 166 -2.15 -21.19 0.22
C ASN A 166 -1.49 -22.45 0.79
N GLU A 167 -0.54 -23.04 0.05
CA GLU A 167 0.22 -24.21 0.48
C GLU A 167 0.88 -23.95 1.84
N ILE A 168 1.72 -22.93 1.93
CA ILE A 168 2.49 -22.62 3.14
C ILE A 168 1.59 -22.18 4.31
N GLY A 169 0.45 -21.57 4.02
CA GLY A 169 -0.56 -21.19 5.01
C GLY A 169 -1.32 -22.37 5.61
N HIS A 170 -1.34 -23.53 4.95
CA HIS A 170 -1.91 -24.75 5.51
C HIS A 170 -0.93 -25.35 6.54
N TYR A 171 -1.22 -25.16 7.82
CA TYR A 171 -0.49 -25.68 8.99
C TYR A 171 -0.29 -27.21 9.03
N LEU A 172 -0.84 -27.95 8.07
CA LEU A 172 -0.63 -29.39 7.91
C LEU A 172 0.62 -29.73 7.08
N ILE A 173 1.21 -28.75 6.41
CA ILE A 173 2.42 -28.94 5.62
C ILE A 173 3.63 -28.73 6.52
N ASN A 174 4.19 -29.84 6.98
CA ASN A 174 5.47 -29.87 7.66
C ASN A 174 6.57 -29.88 6.60
N LEU A 175 7.14 -28.71 6.32
CA LEU A 175 8.34 -28.59 5.51
C LEU A 175 9.57 -28.93 6.36
N THR A 176 10.51 -29.67 5.76
CA THR A 176 11.84 -29.87 6.33
C THR A 176 12.64 -28.56 6.31
N GLU A 177 13.68 -28.46 7.13
CA GLU A 177 14.56 -27.28 7.15
C GLU A 177 15.19 -27.05 5.77
N GLU A 178 15.65 -28.11 5.09
CA GLU A 178 16.23 -28.02 3.74
C GLU A 178 15.24 -27.45 2.71
N GLU A 179 13.98 -27.90 2.72
CA GLU A 179 12.93 -27.36 1.85
C GLU A 179 12.65 -25.87 2.12
N ILE A 180 12.69 -25.46 3.39
CA ILE A 180 12.50 -24.07 3.79
C ILE A 180 13.66 -23.21 3.27
N GLU A 181 14.90 -23.68 3.37
CA GLU A 181 16.08 -22.94 2.89
C GLU A 181 16.05 -22.73 1.37
N VAL A 182 15.70 -23.78 0.62
CA VAL A 182 15.56 -23.73 -0.84
C VAL A 182 14.46 -22.75 -1.23
N ARG A 183 13.28 -22.85 -0.60
CA ARG A 183 12.15 -21.93 -0.87
C ARG A 183 12.48 -20.49 -0.50
N CYS A 184 13.15 -20.24 0.62
CA CYS A 184 13.60 -18.89 0.98
C CYS A 184 14.47 -18.27 -0.11
N SER A 185 15.41 -19.05 -0.65
CA SER A 185 16.30 -18.59 -1.71
C SER A 185 15.56 -18.33 -3.02
N GLU A 186 14.69 -19.25 -3.45
CA GLU A 186 13.90 -19.11 -4.68
C GLU A 186 12.91 -17.95 -4.58
N TYR A 187 12.21 -17.82 -3.45
CA TYR A 187 11.18 -16.81 -3.30
C TYR A 187 11.79 -15.42 -3.16
N MET A 188 12.97 -15.28 -2.55
CA MET A 188 13.72 -14.02 -2.57
C MET A 188 14.05 -13.58 -3.98
N GLU A 189 14.48 -14.51 -4.85
CA GLU A 189 14.79 -14.22 -6.25
C GLU A 189 13.55 -13.76 -7.02
N LYS A 190 12.39 -14.37 -6.81
CA LYS A 190 11.12 -13.94 -7.44
C LYS A 190 10.62 -12.61 -6.87
N LEU A 191 10.73 -12.41 -5.56
CA LEU A 191 10.31 -11.18 -4.88
C LEU A 191 11.13 -9.99 -5.39
N LYS A 192 12.44 -10.18 -5.55
CA LYS A 192 13.38 -9.19 -6.10
C LYS A 192 12.90 -8.66 -7.45
N VAL A 193 12.53 -9.56 -8.36
CA VAL A 193 12.07 -9.20 -9.72
C VAL A 193 10.79 -8.36 -9.65
N ILE A 194 9.80 -8.78 -8.85
CA ILE A 194 8.54 -8.05 -8.72
C ILE A 194 8.75 -6.67 -8.11
N LEU A 195 9.53 -6.56 -7.03
CA LEU A 195 9.77 -5.27 -6.40
C LEU A 195 10.55 -4.31 -7.31
N SER A 196 11.47 -4.85 -8.12
CA SER A 196 12.17 -4.06 -9.14
C SER A 196 11.19 -3.55 -10.22
N ASP A 197 10.24 -4.37 -10.66
CA ASP A 197 9.18 -3.93 -11.58
C ASP A 197 8.24 -2.88 -10.96
N LEU A 198 8.10 -2.89 -9.64
CA LEU A 198 7.33 -1.92 -8.85
C LEU A 198 8.17 -0.77 -8.30
N ALA A 199 9.43 -0.63 -8.70
CA ALA A 199 10.30 0.43 -8.18
C ALA A 199 9.79 1.83 -8.53
N PHE A 200 8.91 1.98 -9.52
CA PHE A 200 8.25 3.24 -9.83
C PHE A 200 7.41 3.80 -8.67
N LEU A 201 6.98 2.97 -7.72
CA LEU A 201 6.21 3.39 -6.54
C LEU A 201 6.93 4.49 -5.73
N ILE A 202 8.27 4.52 -5.75
CA ILE A 202 9.07 5.52 -5.03
C ILE A 202 8.87 6.95 -5.55
N LYS A 203 8.29 7.11 -6.75
CA LYS A 203 7.96 8.41 -7.34
C LYS A 203 6.69 9.03 -6.75
N TYR A 204 5.90 8.24 -6.03
CA TYR A 204 4.57 8.59 -5.55
C TYR A 204 4.55 8.61 -4.03
N PRO A 205 4.84 9.76 -3.40
CA PRO A 205 4.80 9.89 -1.95
C PRO A 205 3.42 9.56 -1.40
N LEU A 206 3.42 8.82 -0.29
CA LEU A 206 2.23 8.56 0.52
C LEU A 206 2.21 9.57 1.67
N ILE A 207 1.11 10.30 1.84
CA ILE A 207 0.96 11.30 2.89
C ILE A 207 -0.36 11.13 3.65
N THR A 208 -0.42 11.59 4.89
CA THR A 208 -1.69 11.76 5.62
C THR A 208 -2.03 13.23 5.70
N ILE A 209 -3.26 13.60 5.35
CA ILE A 209 -3.84 14.92 5.65
C ILE A 209 -4.53 14.83 7.01
N THR A 210 -3.95 15.48 8.00
CA THR A 210 -4.46 15.46 9.38
C THR A 210 -5.53 16.52 9.60
N GLU A 211 -5.38 17.68 8.98
CA GLU A 211 -6.28 18.82 9.11
C GLU A 211 -6.19 19.71 7.87
N VAL A 212 -7.33 20.31 7.49
CA VAL A 212 -7.43 21.34 6.45
C VAL A 212 -8.07 22.59 7.05
N GLN A 213 -7.32 23.69 7.13
CA GLN A 213 -7.81 24.95 7.69
C GLN A 213 -8.09 25.97 6.56
N LEU A 214 -9.33 26.45 6.48
CA LEU A 214 -9.70 27.54 5.58
C LEU A 214 -9.23 28.88 6.15
N ILE A 215 -8.42 29.60 5.39
CA ILE A 215 -7.98 30.95 5.72
C ILE A 215 -8.63 31.94 4.75
N LYS A 216 -9.50 32.80 5.29
CA LYS A 216 -10.18 33.85 4.53
C LYS A 216 -10.03 35.19 5.23
N HIS A 217 -9.22 36.07 4.66
CA HIS A 217 -9.16 37.47 5.09
C HIS A 217 -10.15 38.35 4.31
N LYS A 218 -10.57 39.45 4.95
CA LYS A 218 -11.43 40.46 4.32
C LYS A 218 -10.79 40.93 3.00
N ARG A 219 -11.54 40.79 1.90
CA ARG A 219 -11.13 41.18 0.53
C ARG A 219 -9.89 40.47 -0.04
N LYS A 220 -9.47 39.32 0.51
CA LYS A 220 -8.45 38.44 -0.10
C LYS A 220 -9.08 37.14 -0.59
N GLN A 221 -8.45 36.45 -1.53
CA GLN A 221 -8.86 35.08 -1.90
C GLN A 221 -8.65 34.12 -0.73
N GLU A 222 -9.53 33.13 -0.61
CA GLU A 222 -9.35 31.97 0.26
C GLU A 222 -8.07 31.21 -0.09
N HIS A 223 -7.45 30.64 0.93
CA HIS A 223 -6.42 29.63 0.81
C HIS A 223 -6.63 28.59 1.91
N PHE A 224 -6.05 27.41 1.71
CA PHE A 224 -6.18 26.26 2.59
C PHE A 224 -4.81 25.87 3.13
N ASN A 225 -4.68 25.84 4.45
CA ASN A 225 -3.52 25.28 5.11
C ASN A 225 -3.74 23.79 5.33
N HIS A 226 -2.94 22.96 4.66
CA HIS A 226 -2.98 21.51 4.83
C HIS A 226 -1.88 21.08 5.79
N ASN A 227 -2.25 20.38 6.85
CA ASN A 227 -1.30 19.76 7.77
C ASN A 227 -1.04 18.30 7.34
N MET A 228 0.15 18.07 6.79
CA MET A 228 0.49 16.82 6.11
C MET A 228 1.61 16.07 6.82
N LEU A 229 1.49 14.75 6.94
CA LEU A 229 2.54 13.85 7.44
C LEU A 229 3.04 12.96 6.30
N LEU A 230 4.35 12.91 6.05
CA LEU A 230 4.93 11.98 5.06
C LEU A 230 4.99 10.56 5.62
N LEU A 231 4.27 9.62 5.01
CA LEU A 231 4.22 8.21 5.38
C LEU A 231 5.31 7.41 4.66
N ASN A 232 6.54 7.51 5.16
CA ASN A 232 7.67 6.69 4.72
C ASN A 232 8.41 6.09 5.91
N SER A 233 9.11 4.96 5.74
CA SER A 233 9.72 4.25 6.87
C SER A 233 10.99 4.91 7.42
N SER A 234 11.16 6.22 7.19
CA SER A 234 12.38 6.96 7.51
C SER A 234 12.52 7.33 8.98
N SER A 235 11.41 7.43 9.70
CA SER A 235 11.38 7.55 11.16
C SER A 235 9.97 7.24 11.68
N SER A 236 9.85 6.86 12.95
CA SER A 236 8.57 6.70 13.67
C SER A 236 7.86 8.04 13.92
N SER A 237 8.54 9.16 13.69
CA SER A 237 8.02 10.52 13.75
C SER A 237 7.89 11.06 12.33
N PHE A 238 6.72 10.89 11.70
CA PHE A 238 6.50 11.41 10.36
C PHE A 238 6.86 12.89 10.25
N LEU A 239 7.57 13.26 9.18
CA LEU A 239 7.92 14.66 8.92
C LEU A 239 6.66 15.43 8.57
N GLY A 240 6.19 16.25 9.51
CA GLY A 240 5.05 17.14 9.33
C GLY A 240 5.42 18.37 8.51
N LYS A 241 4.57 18.73 7.55
CA LYS A 241 4.66 19.99 6.81
C LYS A 241 3.28 20.63 6.74
N ILE A 242 3.20 21.89 7.15
CA ILE A 242 2.06 22.75 6.85
C ILE A 242 2.38 23.47 5.55
N GLN A 243 1.49 23.38 4.57
CA GLN A 243 1.67 24.05 3.30
C GLN A 243 0.35 24.67 2.83
N ASP A 244 0.47 25.85 2.24
CA ASP A 244 -0.62 26.69 1.74
C ASP A 244 -0.95 26.32 0.30
N PHE A 245 -2.23 26.08 0.03
CA PHE A 245 -2.74 25.75 -1.29
C PHE A 245 -4.02 26.50 -1.64
N LYS A 246 -4.28 26.61 -2.94
CA LYS A 246 -5.53 27.18 -3.47
C LYS A 246 -6.69 26.19 -3.45
N ASN A 247 -6.40 24.91 -3.58
CA ASN A 247 -7.38 23.83 -3.62
C ASN A 247 -7.48 23.19 -2.24
N PHE A 248 -8.67 22.71 -1.87
CA PHE A 248 -8.85 21.88 -0.67
C PHE A 248 -8.70 20.39 -1.03
N THR A 249 -8.61 19.55 -0.01
CA THR A 249 -8.62 18.08 -0.10
C THR A 249 -9.38 17.50 1.10
N ASP A 250 -9.51 16.18 1.15
CA ASP A 250 -10.21 15.48 2.23
C ASP A 250 -9.38 15.48 3.51
N THR A 251 -10.03 15.77 4.65
CA THR A 251 -9.38 15.70 5.97
C THR A 251 -9.38 14.27 6.50
N HIS A 252 -8.40 13.93 7.34
CA HIS A 252 -8.20 12.59 7.91
C HIS A 252 -8.00 11.50 6.85
N SER A 253 -7.40 11.87 5.72
CA SER A 253 -7.25 11.00 4.55
C SER A 253 -5.79 10.62 4.32
N VAL A 254 -5.59 9.41 3.78
CA VAL A 254 -4.28 8.97 3.29
C VAL A 254 -4.24 9.16 1.78
N LEU A 255 -3.36 10.01 1.30
CA LEU A 255 -3.25 10.37 -0.10
C LEU A 255 -1.98 9.80 -0.73
N LEU A 256 -2.12 9.26 -1.94
CA LEU A 256 -1.00 9.00 -2.83
C LEU A 256 -0.85 10.17 -3.79
N VAL A 257 0.28 10.88 -3.74
CA VAL A 257 0.47 12.12 -4.51
C VAL A 257 1.50 11.96 -5.63
N LYS A 258 1.36 12.74 -6.71
CA LYS A 258 2.35 12.80 -7.80
C LYS A 258 3.67 13.43 -7.38
N SER A 259 3.62 14.37 -6.45
CA SER A 259 4.80 15.12 -5.96
C SER A 259 4.46 15.82 -4.66
N LEU A 260 5.37 15.80 -3.69
CA LEU A 260 5.23 16.57 -2.44
C LEU A 260 5.21 18.09 -2.66
N LYS A 261 5.82 18.59 -3.74
CA LYS A 261 5.89 20.04 -3.98
C LYS A 261 4.52 20.64 -4.30
N ASN A 262 3.70 19.86 -5.01
CA ASN A 262 2.40 20.28 -5.53
C ASN A 262 1.25 19.51 -4.89
N ALA A 263 1.48 18.78 -3.79
CA ALA A 263 0.43 18.01 -3.13
C ALA A 263 -0.50 18.96 -2.36
N PRO A 264 -1.83 19.02 -2.59
CA PRO A 264 -2.67 17.97 -3.17
C PRO A 264 -3.28 18.34 -4.53
N ASP A 265 -2.54 18.92 -5.48
CA ASP A 265 -3.08 19.22 -6.82
C ASP A 265 -3.39 17.95 -7.64
N GLN A 266 -2.60 16.89 -7.43
CA GLN A 266 -2.76 15.62 -8.13
C GLN A 266 -2.54 14.45 -7.16
N PHE A 267 -3.64 13.85 -6.73
CA PHE A 267 -3.65 12.80 -5.72
C PHE A 267 -4.69 11.72 -6.01
N LEU A 268 -4.54 10.58 -5.33
CA LEU A 268 -5.57 9.59 -5.11
C LEU A 268 -5.81 9.47 -3.61
N ASN A 269 -7.07 9.55 -3.17
CA ASN A 269 -7.45 9.33 -1.77
C ASN A 269 -7.60 7.84 -1.50
N LEU A 270 -6.64 7.24 -0.79
CA LEU A 270 -6.63 5.81 -0.47
C LEU A 270 -7.48 5.47 0.76
N SER A 271 -8.05 6.45 1.45
CA SER A 271 -9.04 6.18 2.49
C SER A 271 -10.36 5.70 1.85
N PRO A 272 -11.05 4.73 2.46
CA PRO A 272 -10.80 4.12 3.77
C PRO A 272 -9.94 2.85 3.71
N LEU A 273 -9.36 2.51 2.55
CA LEU A 273 -8.59 1.27 2.35
C LEU A 273 -7.23 1.31 3.04
N ILE A 274 -6.63 2.49 3.11
CA ILE A 274 -5.46 2.79 3.94
C ILE A 274 -5.82 3.96 4.84
N ILE A 275 -5.56 3.81 6.13
CA ILE A 275 -5.79 4.84 7.13
C ILE A 275 -4.55 5.02 7.99
N ASP A 276 -4.41 6.20 8.57
CA ASP A 276 -3.35 6.53 9.52
C ASP A 276 -3.98 7.02 10.83
N THR A 277 -3.44 6.58 11.95
CA THR A 277 -3.92 6.93 13.29
C THR A 277 -2.89 7.74 14.10
N HIS A 278 -1.76 8.11 13.51
CA HIS A 278 -0.69 8.81 14.24
C HIS A 278 -1.13 10.19 14.75
N PHE A 279 -2.02 10.86 14.01
CA PHE A 279 -2.61 12.14 14.40
C PHE A 279 -3.78 12.01 15.40
N GLU A 280 -4.28 10.80 15.64
CA GLU A 280 -5.39 10.57 16.56
C GLU A 280 -5.00 10.95 18.01
N LYS A 281 -5.90 11.66 18.69
CA LYS A 281 -5.73 12.09 20.07
C LYS A 281 -6.04 10.94 21.03
N MET A 282 -5.04 10.54 21.82
CA MET A 282 -5.12 9.43 22.78
C MET A 282 -5.48 9.92 24.19
N GLU A 283 -6.65 10.54 24.34
CA GLU A 283 -7.04 11.22 25.59
C GLU A 283 -7.79 10.32 26.57
N SER A 284 -8.45 9.25 26.10
CA SER A 284 -9.19 8.32 26.95
C SER A 284 -8.37 7.07 27.29
N ARG A 285 -8.60 6.51 28.49
CA ARG A 285 -8.01 5.22 28.90
C ARG A 285 -8.35 4.09 27.93
N GLU A 286 -9.53 4.14 27.31
CA GLU A 286 -9.95 3.16 26.32
C GLU A 286 -9.12 3.26 25.04
N LYS A 287 -8.91 4.48 24.50
CA LYS A 287 -8.02 4.69 23.34
C LYS A 287 -6.60 4.25 23.64
N LEU A 288 -6.06 4.64 24.79
CA LEU A 288 -4.69 4.29 25.20
C LEU A 288 -4.45 2.77 25.29
N THR A 289 -5.48 1.98 25.61
CA THR A 289 -5.37 0.54 25.76
C THR A 289 -5.73 -0.24 24.50
N LYS A 290 -6.74 0.20 23.72
CA LYS A 290 -7.30 -0.54 22.59
C LYS A 290 -6.95 0.02 21.21
N LEU A 291 -6.38 1.22 21.14
CA LEU A 291 -5.92 1.86 19.91
C LEU A 291 -4.38 1.94 19.91
N LYS A 292 -3.74 1.67 18.76
CA LYS A 292 -2.31 1.89 18.57
C LYS A 292 -2.13 2.90 17.43
N LYS A 293 -1.08 3.73 17.55
CA LYS A 293 -0.66 4.62 16.46
C LYS A 293 0.09 3.78 15.44
N ASP A 294 -0.49 3.64 14.27
CA ASP A 294 0.04 2.88 13.15
C ASP A 294 -0.68 3.30 11.85
N VAL A 295 -0.12 2.89 10.71
CA VAL A 295 -0.80 2.85 9.43
C VAL A 295 -1.48 1.51 9.29
N TYR A 296 -2.73 1.53 8.85
CA TYR A 296 -3.61 0.38 8.81
C TYR A 296 -4.16 0.17 7.42
N LEU A 297 -4.24 -1.09 7.01
CA LEU A 297 -4.83 -1.49 5.73
C LEU A 297 -6.13 -2.25 5.99
N TYR A 298 -7.18 -1.93 5.24
CA TYR A 298 -8.45 -2.64 5.27
C TYR A 298 -8.21 -4.14 5.11
N SER A 299 -8.90 -4.94 5.91
CA SER A 299 -8.76 -6.40 5.92
C SER A 299 -10.07 -7.13 5.67
N LYS A 300 -11.16 -6.67 6.31
CA LYS A 300 -12.46 -7.31 6.19
C LYS A 300 -13.60 -6.37 6.56
N TRP A 301 -14.71 -6.49 5.85
CA TRP A 301 -16.00 -5.95 6.25
C TRP A 301 -16.83 -7.04 6.93
N ASP A 302 -17.17 -6.82 8.21
CA ASP A 302 -18.13 -7.68 8.91
C ASP A 302 -19.54 -7.19 8.64
N ARG A 303 -20.26 -7.91 7.76
CA ARG A 303 -21.65 -7.59 7.39
C ARG A 303 -22.61 -7.65 8.57
N ASN A 304 -22.37 -8.53 9.54
CA ASN A 304 -23.30 -8.73 10.66
C ASN A 304 -23.24 -7.57 11.65
N SER A 305 -22.04 -7.04 11.87
CA SER A 305 -21.83 -5.94 12.82
C SER A 305 -21.69 -4.57 12.14
N GLN A 306 -21.69 -4.54 10.80
CA GLN A 306 -21.37 -3.38 9.97
C GLN A 306 -20.06 -2.72 10.39
N ARG A 307 -19.00 -3.53 10.52
CA ARG A 307 -17.70 -3.07 11.01
C ARG A 307 -16.58 -3.26 10.00
N LEU A 308 -15.76 -2.22 9.91
CA LEU A 308 -14.48 -2.29 9.21
C LEU A 308 -13.42 -2.88 10.13
N HIS A 309 -12.74 -3.88 9.61
CA HIS A 309 -11.53 -4.43 10.20
C HIS A 309 -10.33 -4.00 9.40
N TYR A 310 -9.25 -3.78 10.13
CA TYR A 310 -7.98 -3.35 9.62
C TYR A 310 -6.87 -4.23 10.18
N VAL A 311 -5.77 -4.32 9.44
CA VAL A 311 -4.52 -4.94 9.88
C VAL A 311 -3.45 -3.86 9.93
N GLY A 312 -2.81 -3.71 11.08
CA GLY A 312 -1.70 -2.77 11.27
C GLY A 312 -0.48 -3.18 10.47
N THR A 313 0.34 -2.20 10.09
CA THR A 313 1.66 -2.47 9.54
C THR A 313 2.66 -2.83 10.62
N GLU A 314 2.55 -2.21 11.81
CA GLU A 314 3.38 -2.46 12.99
C GLU A 314 2.60 -3.05 14.17
N ALA A 315 1.32 -2.69 14.34
CA ALA A 315 0.48 -3.22 15.39
C ALA A 315 0.17 -4.71 15.18
N VAL A 316 0.68 -5.55 16.09
CA VAL A 316 0.41 -6.99 16.14
C VAL A 316 -0.89 -7.33 16.88
N GLU A 317 -1.33 -6.46 17.79
CA GLU A 317 -2.56 -6.65 18.56
C GLU A 317 -3.79 -6.21 17.78
N LYS A 318 -4.92 -6.90 18.01
CA LYS A 318 -6.21 -6.50 17.44
C LYS A 318 -6.61 -5.14 18.00
N THR A 319 -6.65 -4.16 17.11
CA THR A 319 -6.96 -2.76 17.42
C THR A 319 -8.45 -2.50 17.19
N ASP A 320 -9.10 -1.72 18.05
CA ASP A 320 -10.51 -1.32 17.87
C ASP A 320 -10.61 0.02 17.13
N MET A 321 -10.83 -0.05 15.81
CA MET A 321 -10.89 1.14 14.96
C MET A 321 -12.10 2.02 15.20
N ARG A 322 -13.13 1.54 15.90
CA ARG A 322 -14.30 2.36 16.23
C ARG A 322 -13.96 3.54 17.15
N LEU A 323 -12.78 3.50 17.74
CA LEU A 323 -12.28 4.53 18.64
C LEU A 323 -11.63 5.71 17.91
N VAL A 324 -11.35 5.63 16.61
CA VAL A 324 -10.81 6.79 15.88
C VAL A 324 -11.92 7.84 15.65
N SER A 325 -11.58 9.13 15.70
CA SER A 325 -12.60 10.20 15.67
C SER A 325 -13.33 10.32 14.34
N PHE A 326 -12.82 9.68 13.29
CA PHE A 326 -13.32 9.72 11.92
C PHE A 326 -13.88 8.37 11.44
N TYR A 327 -14.16 7.43 12.35
CA TYR A 327 -14.59 6.08 11.98
C TYR A 327 -15.89 6.05 11.15
N ASP A 328 -16.88 6.89 11.49
CA ASP A 328 -18.15 6.95 10.75
C ASP A 328 -17.96 7.42 9.30
N GLN A 329 -16.96 8.27 9.06
CA GLN A 329 -16.59 8.68 7.71
C GLN A 329 -16.01 7.50 6.94
N LEU A 330 -15.11 6.71 7.56
CA LEU A 330 -14.52 5.52 6.93
C LEU A 330 -15.59 4.52 6.49
N VAL A 331 -16.61 4.30 7.33
CA VAL A 331 -17.73 3.40 7.00
C VAL A 331 -18.49 3.90 5.77
N LYS A 332 -18.82 5.19 5.71
CA LYS A 332 -19.53 5.78 4.58
C LYS A 332 -18.73 5.69 3.27
N GLU A 333 -17.45 6.02 3.31
CA GLU A 333 -16.56 5.91 2.14
C GLU A 333 -16.43 4.44 1.67
N PHE A 334 -16.42 3.49 2.61
CA PHE A 334 -16.36 2.07 2.26
C PHE A 334 -17.67 1.59 1.63
N GLU A 335 -18.81 2.02 2.17
CA GLU A 335 -20.11 1.73 1.58
C GLU A 335 -20.23 2.29 0.16
N GLU A 336 -19.64 3.46 -0.13
CA GLU A 336 -19.56 4.00 -1.50
C GLU A 336 -18.80 3.06 -2.44
N ILE A 337 -17.62 2.57 -2.05
CA ILE A 337 -16.86 1.57 -2.81
C ILE A 337 -17.74 0.35 -3.13
N MET A 338 -18.43 -0.18 -2.11
CA MET A 338 -19.28 -1.35 -2.26
C MET A 338 -20.51 -1.09 -3.13
N ASN A 339 -21.10 0.11 -3.05
CA ASN A 339 -22.26 0.50 -3.84
C ASN A 339 -21.92 0.67 -5.34
N VAL A 340 -20.72 1.16 -5.65
CA VAL A 340 -20.27 1.33 -7.03
C VAL A 340 -19.93 -0.03 -7.65
N PHE A 341 -19.21 -0.86 -6.89
CA PHE A 341 -18.59 -2.08 -7.41
C PHE A 341 -19.34 -3.38 -7.14
N SER A 342 -20.26 -3.47 -6.19
CA SER A 342 -21.00 -4.71 -5.91
C SER A 342 -22.41 -4.68 -6.51
N THR A 343 -22.89 -5.83 -7.00
CA THR A 343 -24.30 -6.01 -7.38
C THR A 343 -25.17 -6.53 -6.24
N GLU A 344 -24.57 -6.84 -5.08
CA GLU A 344 -25.36 -7.25 -3.91
C GLU A 344 -26.26 -6.10 -3.52
N GLU A 345 -27.58 -6.32 -3.61
CA GLU A 345 -28.57 -5.31 -3.25
C GLU A 345 -28.31 -4.82 -1.83
N LYS A 346 -28.49 -3.51 -1.67
CA LYS A 346 -28.61 -2.81 -0.41
C LYS A 346 -29.63 -3.52 0.49
N VAL A 347 -29.23 -4.52 1.27
CA VAL A 347 -30.03 -4.99 2.42
C VAL A 347 -29.76 -4.00 3.56
N TYR A 348 -30.24 -2.77 3.38
CA TYR A 348 -30.33 -1.77 4.45
C TYR A 348 -31.80 -1.81 4.87
N ALA A 349 -32.07 -2.50 5.97
CA ALA A 349 -33.33 -2.44 6.70
C ALA A 349 -33.01 -2.02 8.14
#